data_AF-A0A2V6SCL2-F1
#
_entry.id   AF-A0A2V6SCL2-F1
#
_cell.length_a   1.000
_cell.length_b   1.000
_cell.length_c   1.000
_cell.angle_alpha   90.00
_cell.angle_beta   90.00
_cell.angle_gamma   90.00
#
_symmetry.space_group_name_H-M   'P 1'
#
loop_
_entity.id
_entity.type
_entity.pdbx_description
1 polymer ?
#
loop_
_entity_poly.entity_id
_entity_poly.type
_entity_poly.pdbx_seq_one_letter_code
_entity_poly.pdbx_strand_id
1 'polypeptide(L)'
;SGIGSALESIRKGAEAAGRSAGALDRACCVFGALAEDREQARNACRAIAAWFVQSQPGYVELAGIPPGQVEAIKAAFSGSAHGPEAKRAASLVTEEMIDKFTLAGNAADFRARIETLLQTGVDHVEFFPEGEDRIGMTRIFAKQVMPHFK
;
A
#
# COMPACT_ATOMS: atom_id res chain seq x y z
N SER A 1 13.21 1.76 7.43
CA SER A 1 11.87 1.46 6.90
C SER A 1 12.01 0.42 5.79
N GLY A 2 10.94 -0.29 5.41
CA GLY A 2 10.99 -1.25 4.29
C GLY A 2 11.44 -0.59 2.98
N ILE A 3 11.00 0.64 2.72
CA ILE A 3 11.41 1.43 1.55
C ILE A 3 12.91 1.73 1.57
N GLY A 4 13.47 2.15 2.71
CA GLY A 4 14.91 2.42 2.82
C GLY A 4 15.76 1.18 2.52
N SER A 5 15.36 0.00 3.00
CA SER A 5 16.05 -1.27 2.69
C SER A 5 15.95 -1.64 1.21
N ALA A 6 14.81 -1.36 0.56
CA ALA A 6 14.62 -1.59 -0.87
C ALA A 6 15.51 -0.65 -1.70
N LEU A 7 15.55 0.65 -1.36
CA LEU A 7 16.40 1.64 -2.02
C LEU A 7 17.89 1.31 -1.89
N GLU A 8 18.32 0.82 -0.72
CA GLU A 8 19.70 0.37 -0.51
C GLU A 8 20.04 -0.86 -1.36
N SER A 9 19.10 -1.78 -1.52
CA SER A 9 19.27 -2.95 -2.39
C SER A 9 19.37 -2.53 -3.87
N ILE A 10 18.54 -1.58 -4.30
CA ILE A 10 18.60 -0.99 -5.64
C ILE A 10 19.96 -0.31 -5.87
N ARG A 11 20.45 0.47 -4.89
CA ARG A 11 21.75 1.14 -4.96
C ARG A 11 22.90 0.14 -5.16
N LYS A 12 22.95 -0.92 -4.34
CA LYS A 12 23.96 -1.98 -4.46
C LYS A 12 23.91 -2.67 -5.83
N GLY A 13 22.72 -2.95 -6.33
CA GLY A 13 22.53 -3.56 -7.65
C GLY A 13 23.00 -2.66 -8.80
N ALA A 14 22.69 -1.36 -8.72
CA ALA A 14 23.15 -0.38 -9.70
C ALA A 14 24.69 -0.27 -9.72
N GLU A 15 25.31 -0.17 -8.55
CA GLU A 15 26.78 -0.10 -8.41
C GLU A 15 27.47 -1.34 -8.96
N ALA A 16 26.95 -2.54 -8.65
CA ALA A 16 27.48 -3.80 -9.19
C ALA A 16 27.40 -3.86 -10.72
N ALA A 17 26.42 -3.18 -11.33
CA ALA A 17 26.26 -3.08 -12.77
C ALA A 17 27.04 -1.91 -13.40
N GLY A 18 27.83 -1.15 -12.63
CA GLY A 18 28.52 0.04 -13.11
C GLY A 18 27.58 1.20 -13.48
N ARG A 19 26.37 1.23 -12.92
CA ARG A 19 25.35 2.26 -13.16
C ARG A 19 25.15 3.13 -11.91
N SER A 20 24.75 4.38 -12.10
CA SER A 20 24.28 5.22 -11.00
C SER A 20 22.86 4.83 -10.62
N ALA A 21 22.58 4.68 -9.32
CA ALA A 21 21.24 4.49 -8.79
C ALA A 21 20.30 5.68 -9.13
N GLY A 22 20.86 6.88 -9.25
CA GLY A 22 20.11 8.09 -9.64
C GLY A 22 19.64 8.09 -11.09
N ALA A 23 20.14 7.17 -11.93
CA ALA A 23 19.67 6.98 -13.30
C ALA A 23 18.49 5.99 -13.40
N LEU A 24 18.03 5.44 -12.28
CA LEU A 24 16.88 4.55 -12.20
C LEU A 24 15.68 5.33 -11.67
N ASP A 25 14.53 5.13 -12.31
CA ASP A 25 13.24 5.61 -11.84
C ASP A 25 12.68 4.64 -10.78
N ARG A 26 12.49 5.14 -9.57
CA ARG A 26 12.17 4.34 -8.38
C ARG A 26 10.70 4.53 -8.03
N ALA A 27 9.88 3.61 -8.52
CA ALA A 27 8.45 3.57 -8.25
C ALA A 27 8.15 2.98 -6.86
N CYS A 28 7.24 3.60 -6.11
CA CYS A 28 6.59 2.96 -4.96
C CYS A 28 5.14 2.60 -5.31
N CYS A 29 4.86 1.31 -5.45
CA CYS A 29 3.50 0.82 -5.71
C CYS A 29 2.69 0.80 -4.40
N VAL A 30 1.55 1.47 -4.40
CA VAL A 30 0.63 1.53 -3.27
C VAL A 30 -0.75 1.06 -3.68
N PHE A 31 -1.32 0.16 -2.90
CA PHE A 31 -2.71 -0.29 -3.03
C PHE A 31 -3.56 0.50 -2.05
N GLY A 32 -4.77 0.88 -2.45
CA GLY A 32 -5.53 1.79 -1.60
C GLY A 32 -6.89 2.17 -2.12
N ALA A 33 -7.65 2.89 -1.31
CA ALA A 33 -8.95 3.41 -1.68
C ALA A 33 -9.02 4.90 -1.32
N LEU A 34 -9.54 5.70 -2.25
CA LEU A 34 -9.78 7.13 -2.08
C LEU A 34 -11.27 7.42 -2.16
N ALA A 35 -11.82 8.00 -1.09
CA ALA A 35 -13.21 8.43 -1.03
C ALA A 35 -13.33 9.73 -0.22
N GLU A 36 -14.44 10.46 -0.37
CA GLU A 36 -14.72 11.63 0.48
C GLU A 36 -14.91 11.21 1.95
N ASP A 37 -15.62 10.10 2.16
CA ASP A 37 -15.70 9.44 3.45
C ASP A 37 -14.43 8.61 3.70
N ARG A 38 -13.63 9.08 4.67
CA ARG A 38 -12.38 8.45 5.08
C ARG A 38 -12.59 7.02 5.58
N GLU A 39 -13.65 6.75 6.34
CA GLU A 39 -13.92 5.42 6.90
C GLU A 39 -14.39 4.46 5.81
N GLN A 40 -15.17 4.93 4.84
CA GLN A 40 -15.55 4.12 3.68
C GLN A 40 -14.31 3.63 2.91
N ALA A 41 -13.35 4.52 2.65
CA ALA A 41 -12.09 4.17 2.00
C ALA A 41 -11.28 3.14 2.80
N ARG A 42 -11.13 3.35 4.11
CA ARG A 42 -10.41 2.41 4.98
C ARG A 42 -11.03 1.02 4.99
N ASN A 43 -12.35 0.94 5.08
CA ASN A 43 -13.06 -0.33 5.08
C ASN A 43 -12.90 -1.09 3.75
N ALA A 44 -12.84 -0.39 2.61
CA ALA A 44 -12.57 -1.00 1.31
C ALA A 44 -11.17 -1.68 1.24
N CYS A 45 -10.20 -1.17 2.00
CA CYS A 45 -8.83 -1.69 2.02
C CYS A 45 -8.63 -2.95 2.89
N ARG A 46 -9.61 -3.37 3.69
CA ARG A 46 -9.43 -4.51 4.61
C ARG A 46 -9.09 -5.81 3.86
N ALA A 47 -9.72 -6.05 2.71
CA ALA A 47 -9.47 -7.27 1.94
C ALA A 47 -8.04 -7.33 1.38
N ILE A 48 -7.53 -6.22 0.83
CA ILE A 48 -6.16 -6.18 0.30
C ILE A 48 -5.12 -6.24 1.44
N ALA A 49 -5.41 -5.62 2.58
CA ALA A 49 -4.54 -5.70 3.77
C ALA A 49 -4.44 -7.14 4.30
N ALA A 50 -5.54 -7.90 4.31
CA ALA A 50 -5.51 -9.32 4.65
C ALA A 50 -4.70 -10.13 3.63
N TRP A 51 -4.81 -9.81 2.34
CA TRP A 51 -4.05 -10.48 1.28
C TRP A 51 -2.55 -10.20 1.35
N PHE A 52 -2.11 -9.02 1.79
CA PHE A 52 -0.69 -8.73 2.05
C PHE A 52 -0.09 -9.67 3.09
N VAL A 53 -0.86 -10.04 4.12
CA VAL A 53 -0.40 -10.98 5.15
C VAL A 53 -0.04 -12.34 4.56
N GLN A 54 -0.79 -12.77 3.55
CA GLN A 54 -0.57 -14.05 2.87
C GLN A 54 0.57 -13.95 1.84
N SER A 55 0.61 -12.87 1.07
CA SER A 55 1.46 -12.76 -0.12
C SER A 55 2.85 -12.17 0.15
N GLN A 56 3.03 -11.43 1.25
CA GLN A 56 4.26 -10.67 1.52
C GLN A 56 4.82 -10.89 2.94
N PRO A 57 5.28 -12.10 3.28
CA PRO A 57 5.72 -12.44 4.63
C PRO A 57 6.87 -11.54 5.14
N GLY A 58 7.83 -11.19 4.30
CA GLY A 58 8.92 -10.28 4.70
C GLY A 58 8.44 -8.85 4.99
N TYR A 59 7.39 -8.38 4.32
CA TYR A 59 6.81 -7.08 4.59
C TYR A 59 6.00 -7.07 5.89
N VAL A 60 5.29 -8.16 6.18
CA VAL A 60 4.55 -8.35 7.44
C VAL A 60 5.47 -8.33 8.65
N GLU A 61 6.64 -8.97 8.54
CA GLU A 61 7.68 -8.96 9.57
C GLU A 61 8.21 -7.53 9.79
N LEU A 62 8.57 -6.82 8.71
CA LEU A 62 9.02 -5.42 8.77
C LEU A 62 7.94 -4.48 9.34
N ALA A 63 6.67 -4.79 9.09
CA ALA A 63 5.53 -4.07 9.63
C ALA A 63 5.29 -4.38 11.12
N GLY A 64 5.94 -5.39 11.70
CA GLY A 64 5.80 -5.73 13.12
C GLY A 64 4.38 -6.18 13.49
N ILE A 65 3.68 -6.87 12.58
CA ILE A 65 2.36 -7.43 12.89
C ILE A 65 2.54 -8.60 13.87
N PRO A 66 1.74 -8.69 14.96
CA PRO A 66 1.87 -9.77 15.93
C PRO A 66 1.72 -11.16 15.27
N PRO A 67 2.57 -12.15 15.59
CA PRO A 67 2.49 -13.48 14.98
C PRO A 67 1.11 -14.13 15.08
N GLY A 68 0.44 -14.02 16.23
CA GLY A 68 -0.91 -14.55 16.41
C GLY A 68 -1.95 -13.93 15.48
N GLN A 69 -1.81 -12.63 15.16
CA GLN A 69 -2.66 -11.92 14.21
C GLN A 69 -2.41 -12.40 12.78
N VAL A 70 -1.15 -12.61 12.42
CA VAL A 70 -0.73 -13.16 11.12
C VAL A 70 -1.33 -14.55 10.91
N GLU A 71 -1.19 -15.44 11.89
CA GLU A 71 -1.69 -16.80 11.79
C GLU A 71 -3.22 -16.85 11.73
N ALA A 72 -3.93 -16.01 12.50
CA ALA A 72 -5.38 -15.91 12.42
C ALA A 72 -5.86 -15.49 11.01
N ILE A 73 -5.19 -14.51 10.39
CA ILE A 73 -5.52 -14.05 9.04
C ILE A 73 -5.23 -15.13 8.00
N LYS A 74 -4.06 -15.77 8.05
CA LYS A 74 -3.71 -16.86 7.13
C LYS A 74 -4.69 -18.03 7.24
N ALA A 75 -5.10 -18.41 8.45
CA ALA A 75 -6.08 -19.47 8.66
C ALA A 75 -7.47 -19.11 8.08
N ALA A 76 -7.83 -17.82 8.08
CA ALA A 76 -9.08 -17.33 7.51
C ALA A 76 -9.03 -17.15 5.98
N PHE A 77 -7.84 -17.18 5.37
CA PHE A 77 -7.60 -16.83 3.97
C PHE A 77 -7.11 -18.04 3.17
N SER A 78 -7.98 -18.64 2.35
CA SER A 78 -7.64 -19.83 1.53
C SER A 78 -7.61 -19.56 0.01
N GLY A 79 -7.43 -18.31 -0.44
CA GLY A 79 -7.61 -17.97 -1.86
C GLY A 79 -7.06 -16.62 -2.32
N SER A 80 -7.89 -15.82 -2.99
CA SER A 80 -7.54 -14.50 -3.57
C SER A 80 -8.17 -13.34 -2.79
N ALA A 81 -7.65 -12.11 -2.98
CA ALA A 81 -8.17 -10.87 -2.36
C ALA A 81 -9.64 -10.56 -2.70
N HIS A 82 -10.21 -11.22 -3.71
CA HIS A 82 -11.58 -11.00 -4.17
C HIS A 82 -12.46 -12.26 -4.03
N GLY A 83 -11.97 -13.28 -3.34
CA GLY A 83 -12.71 -14.51 -3.06
C GLY A 83 -13.75 -14.37 -1.94
N PRO A 84 -14.70 -15.31 -1.81
CA PRO A 84 -15.69 -15.31 -0.72
C PRO A 84 -15.05 -15.35 0.67
N GLU A 85 -13.85 -15.91 0.81
CA GLU A 85 -13.08 -15.96 2.06
C GLU A 85 -12.41 -14.62 2.42
N ALA A 86 -12.24 -13.71 1.45
CA ALA A 86 -11.62 -12.40 1.69
C ALA A 86 -12.39 -11.59 2.74
N LYS A 87 -13.72 -11.77 2.83
CA LYS A 87 -14.56 -11.11 3.84
C LYS A 87 -14.25 -11.54 5.28
N ARG A 88 -14.00 -12.85 5.50
CA ARG A 88 -13.67 -13.36 6.83
C ARG A 88 -12.31 -12.84 7.27
N ALA A 89 -11.32 -12.94 6.41
CA ALA A 89 -9.99 -12.43 6.72
C ALA A 89 -9.96 -10.89 6.87
N ALA A 90 -10.75 -10.16 6.07
CA ALA A 90 -10.90 -8.71 6.20
C ALA A 90 -11.41 -8.28 7.58
N SER A 91 -12.29 -9.06 8.22
CA SER A 91 -12.77 -8.75 9.59
C SER A 91 -11.69 -8.87 10.67
N LEU A 92 -10.59 -9.56 10.39
CA LEU A 92 -9.46 -9.69 11.30
C LEU A 92 -8.45 -8.55 11.14
N VAL A 93 -8.52 -7.77 10.07
CA VAL A 93 -7.58 -6.68 9.79
C VAL A 93 -7.81 -5.52 10.77
N THR A 94 -6.74 -5.05 11.40
CA THR A 94 -6.76 -3.89 12.29
C THR A 94 -6.56 -2.57 11.54
N GLU A 95 -6.91 -1.45 12.17
CA GLU A 95 -6.64 -0.12 11.61
C GLU A 95 -5.15 0.11 11.34
N GLU A 96 -4.30 -0.37 12.24
CA GLU A 96 -2.84 -0.27 12.09
C GLU A 96 -2.35 -1.03 10.84
N MET A 97 -2.96 -2.17 10.51
CA MET A 97 -2.64 -2.90 9.30
C MET A 97 -3.04 -2.14 8.03
N ILE A 98 -4.19 -1.45 8.05
CA ILE A 98 -4.61 -0.58 6.95
C ILE A 98 -3.57 0.53 6.76
N ASP A 99 -3.13 1.17 7.85
CA ASP A 99 -2.15 2.26 7.81
C ASP A 99 -0.78 1.80 7.32
N LYS A 100 -0.37 0.58 7.71
CA LYS A 100 0.92 0.03 7.32
C LYS A 100 0.92 -0.43 5.87
N PHE A 101 -0.12 -1.11 5.41
CA PHE A 101 -0.12 -1.84 4.15
C PHE A 101 -0.78 -1.11 2.98
N THR A 102 -1.58 -0.09 3.25
CA THR A 102 -2.41 0.54 2.21
C THR A 102 -2.32 2.06 2.24
N LEU A 103 -2.78 2.68 1.15
CA LEU A 103 -3.07 4.11 1.09
C LEU A 103 -4.59 4.31 1.11
N ALA A 104 -5.17 4.47 2.30
CA ALA A 104 -6.62 4.54 2.48
C ALA A 104 -7.05 5.83 3.16
N GLY A 105 -7.99 6.56 2.55
CA GLY A 105 -8.58 7.73 3.17
C GLY A 105 -9.12 8.73 2.16
N ASN A 106 -9.14 9.99 2.56
CA ASN A 106 -9.57 11.10 1.71
C ASN A 106 -8.38 11.77 0.99
N ALA A 107 -8.66 12.81 0.22
CA ALA A 107 -7.62 13.50 -0.56
C ALA A 107 -6.51 14.10 0.32
N ALA A 108 -6.81 14.51 1.57
CA ALA A 108 -5.82 15.00 2.51
C ALA A 108 -4.88 13.87 2.99
N ASP A 109 -5.45 12.70 3.34
CA ASP A 109 -4.66 11.50 3.69
C ASP A 109 -3.74 11.10 2.52
N PHE A 110 -4.25 11.12 1.29
CA PHE A 110 -3.48 10.82 0.08
C PHE A 110 -2.32 11.77 -0.13
N ARG A 111 -2.54 13.08 -0.04
CA ARG A 111 -1.47 14.08 -0.20
C ARG A 111 -0.38 13.88 0.86
N ALA A 112 -0.75 13.82 2.14
CA ALA A 112 0.21 13.67 3.23
C ALA A 112 1.05 12.40 3.10
N ARG A 113 0.41 11.29 2.71
CA ARG A 113 1.11 10.02 2.54
C ARG A 113 2.02 10.01 1.32
N ILE A 114 1.59 10.55 0.18
CA ILE A 114 2.44 10.64 -1.02
C ILE A 114 3.65 11.55 -0.74
N GLU A 115 3.49 12.68 -0.05
CA GLU A 115 4.61 13.52 0.39
C GLU A 115 5.61 12.74 1.24
N THR A 116 5.11 11.99 2.22
CA THR A 116 5.95 11.14 3.07
C THR A 116 6.71 10.09 2.25
N LEU A 117 6.06 9.49 1.24
CA LEU A 117 6.70 8.53 0.34
C LEU A 117 7.80 9.19 -0.49
N LEU A 118 7.52 10.33 -1.12
CA LEU A 118 8.51 11.07 -1.93
C LEU A 118 9.74 11.47 -1.11
N GLN A 119 9.55 11.85 0.17
CA GLN A 119 10.66 12.14 1.10
C GLN A 119 11.59 10.95 1.37
N THR A 120 11.19 9.71 1.06
CA THR A 120 12.05 8.54 1.19
C THR A 120 13.08 8.41 0.07
N GLY A 121 12.94 9.15 -1.03
CA GLY A 121 13.81 9.07 -2.20
C GLY A 121 13.26 8.25 -3.37
N VAL A 122 11.97 7.86 -3.32
CA VAL A 122 11.24 7.35 -4.50
C VAL A 122 10.94 8.52 -5.45
N ASP A 123 10.91 8.24 -6.75
CA ASP A 123 10.72 9.27 -7.78
C ASP A 123 9.23 9.45 -8.13
N HIS A 124 8.45 8.37 -8.11
CA HIS A 124 7.01 8.43 -8.31
C HIS A 124 6.26 7.37 -7.50
N VAL A 125 4.95 7.59 -7.33
CA VAL A 125 4.03 6.68 -6.63
C VAL A 125 3.04 6.12 -7.63
N GLU A 126 2.96 4.80 -7.72
CA GLU A 126 1.96 4.11 -8.53
C GLU A 126 0.77 3.73 -7.65
N PHE A 127 -0.38 4.32 -7.93
CA PHE A 127 -1.60 4.06 -7.17
C PHE A 127 -2.46 2.99 -7.83
N PHE A 128 -2.69 1.89 -7.11
CA PHE A 128 -3.58 0.79 -7.48
C PHE A 128 -4.90 0.91 -6.69
N PRO A 129 -5.99 1.40 -7.33
CA PRO A 129 -7.26 1.62 -6.66
C PRO A 129 -7.98 0.31 -6.34
N GLU A 130 -8.38 0.17 -5.08
CA GLU A 130 -9.14 -0.94 -4.52
C GLU A 130 -10.62 -0.58 -4.34
N GLY A 131 -11.49 -1.56 -4.54
CA GLY A 131 -12.95 -1.38 -4.54
C GLY A 131 -13.58 -1.39 -5.93
N GLU A 132 -14.90 -1.23 -5.96
CA GLU A 132 -15.71 -1.40 -7.17
C GLU A 132 -15.65 -0.18 -8.10
N ASP A 133 -15.75 1.04 -7.57
CA ASP A 133 -15.74 2.28 -8.36
C ASP A 133 -14.33 2.84 -8.59
N ARG A 134 -13.49 2.07 -9.31
CA ARG A 134 -12.12 2.46 -9.63
C ARG A 134 -12.05 3.72 -10.52
N ILE A 135 -13.01 3.88 -11.43
CA ILE A 135 -13.06 5.05 -12.33
C ILE A 135 -13.44 6.32 -11.57
N GLY A 136 -14.43 6.26 -10.68
CA GLY A 136 -14.78 7.37 -9.80
C GLY A 136 -13.60 7.76 -8.91
N MET A 137 -12.92 6.77 -8.34
CA MET A 137 -11.71 6.98 -7.53
C MET A 137 -10.60 7.69 -8.31
N THR A 138 -10.31 7.25 -9.54
CA THR A 138 -9.32 7.91 -10.42
C THR A 138 -9.71 9.36 -10.73
N ARG A 139 -11.00 9.66 -10.89
CA ARG A 139 -11.47 11.05 -11.09
C ARG A 139 -11.25 11.91 -9.86
N ILE A 140 -11.52 11.39 -8.65
CA ILE A 140 -11.25 12.10 -7.40
C ILE A 140 -9.74 12.35 -7.28
N PHE A 141 -8.91 11.33 -7.52
CA PHE A 141 -7.46 11.43 -7.48
C PHE A 141 -6.93 12.53 -8.42
N ALA A 142 -7.38 12.51 -9.68
CA ALA A 142 -6.99 13.51 -10.67
C ALA A 142 -7.43 14.94 -10.29
N LYS A 143 -8.60 15.11 -9.67
CA LYS A 143 -9.15 16.43 -9.33
C LYS A 143 -8.65 16.99 -8.00
N GLN A 144 -8.39 16.14 -7.02
CA GLN A 144 -8.18 16.56 -5.63
C GLN A 144 -6.79 16.23 -5.08
N VAL A 145 -6.08 15.26 -5.67
CA VAL A 145 -4.74 14.85 -5.21
C VAL A 145 -3.66 15.38 -6.14
N MET A 146 -3.75 15.08 -7.44
CA MET A 146 -2.73 15.46 -8.43
C MET A 146 -2.36 16.96 -8.46
N PRO A 147 -3.31 17.92 -8.35
CA PRO A 147 -2.96 19.35 -8.41
C PRO A 147 -2.02 19.84 -7.30
N HIS A 148 -1.81 19.03 -6.25
CA HIS A 148 -0.90 19.33 -5.14
C HIS A 148 0.58 19.09 -5.49
N PHE A 149 0.87 18.19 -6.43
CA PHE A 149 2.23 17.68 -6.72
C PHE A 149 2.81 18.24 -8.02
N LYS A 150 2.57 19.53 -8.30
CA LYS A 150 3.05 20.18 -9.53
C LYS A 150 4.56 20.14 -9.70
#